data_AF-A0A7S0B8L6-F1
#
_entry.id   AF-A0A7S0B8L6-F1
#
_cell.length_a   1.000
_cell.length_b   1.000
_cell.length_c   1.000
_cell.angle_alpha   90.00
_cell.angle_beta   90.00
_cell.angle_gamma   90.00
#
_symmetry.space_group_name_H-M   'P 1'
#
loop_
_entity.id
_entity.type
_entity.pdbx_description
1 polymer ?
#
loop_
_entity_poly.entity_id
_entity_poly.type
_entity_poly.pdbx_seq_one_letter_code
_entity_poly.pdbx_strand_id
1 'polypeptide(L)'
;QHRAFLTLPGTFQRQWQQALIVPLSAPGIRARCASVLSGSSRGGAVQVQDGEGPSDEVRNARSSAVQLEQLAVHPRAPDEVILAVLCRLFTAAYFAPTSSAVAVGGCPVQAFCKWSGFDVEAEDDDLHVPLTGTDSGAEGREVWRAKFWSVLAGLVRRTLPDMAAKLAARGTLSSGAEASDVEAESDAGPVVRTLGYTGCFSDGSLLVMRLHEWWDYITEHMPAPAGEASAPPKKKRRAERNADGSGGSCRLACSVSLTASDIKLRRRCVELSRGLASESGIGSQLSGRQRNAISGLLLSLSLVLLTSEDADERAALRTPIEESLAALSEVPAPPPATATPKAQLKAQKQRAQALAALPRIAAELFVEASGLAKEAARAAWRELGEFTSEETLDGLCESVQDSKDGAAEEAPEGEEE
;
A
#
# COMPACT_ATOMS: atom_id res chain seq x y z
N GLN A 1 6.02 9.45 -34.11
CA GLN A 1 7.27 9.67 -33.36
C GLN A 1 7.99 10.89 -33.94
N HIS A 2 8.36 11.87 -33.11
CA HIS A 2 9.01 13.10 -33.59
C HIS A 2 10.53 12.88 -33.68
N ARG A 3 11.10 12.84 -34.90
CA ARG A 3 12.51 12.45 -35.12
C ARG A 3 13.52 13.33 -34.36
N ALA A 4 13.25 14.63 -34.25
CA ALA A 4 14.09 15.57 -33.50
C ALA A 4 14.09 15.36 -31.98
N PHE A 5 13.08 14.64 -31.45
CA PHE A 5 13.00 14.37 -30.02
C PHE A 5 13.97 13.25 -29.61
N LEU A 6 14.20 12.28 -30.52
CA LEU A 6 15.12 11.15 -30.28
C LEU A 6 16.59 11.59 -30.18
N THR A 7 16.93 12.76 -30.73
CA THR A 7 18.29 13.33 -30.69
C THR A 7 18.55 14.22 -29.48
N LEU A 8 17.54 14.49 -28.63
CA LEU A 8 17.70 15.29 -27.42
C LEU A 8 18.45 14.52 -26.33
N PRO A 9 19.27 15.19 -25.50
CA PRO A 9 19.83 14.56 -24.31
C PRO A 9 18.71 14.05 -23.38
N GLY A 10 18.93 12.89 -22.76
CA GLY A 10 17.90 12.20 -21.97
C GLY A 10 17.39 12.98 -20.74
N THR A 11 18.13 13.98 -20.25
CA THR A 11 17.67 14.90 -19.21
C THR A 11 16.55 15.81 -19.72
N PHE A 12 16.72 16.41 -20.91
CA PHE A 12 15.70 17.24 -21.54
C PHE A 12 14.50 16.44 -21.99
N GLN A 13 14.70 15.21 -22.49
CA GLN A 13 13.58 14.32 -22.79
C GLN A 13 12.73 14.03 -21.55
N ARG A 14 13.36 13.79 -20.39
CA ARG A 14 12.66 13.58 -19.12
C ARG A 14 11.91 14.83 -18.63
N GLN A 15 12.55 16.00 -18.68
CA GLN A 15 11.90 17.27 -18.34
C GLN A 15 10.71 17.56 -19.26
N TRP A 16 10.86 17.30 -20.57
CA TRP A 16 9.77 17.41 -21.53
C TRP A 16 8.63 16.43 -21.24
N GLN A 17 8.93 15.17 -20.93
CA GLN A 17 7.91 14.20 -20.55
C GLN A 17 7.14 14.65 -19.31
N GLN A 18 7.82 15.18 -18.29
CA GLN A 18 7.17 15.76 -17.12
C GLN A 18 6.30 16.96 -17.49
N ALA A 19 6.82 17.89 -18.30
CA ALA A 19 6.08 19.06 -18.76
C ALA A 19 4.83 18.69 -19.59
N LEU A 20 4.85 17.56 -20.31
CA LEU A 20 3.71 17.05 -21.07
C LEU A 20 2.67 16.35 -20.19
N ILE A 21 3.06 15.85 -19.02
CA ILE A 21 2.14 15.17 -18.08
C ILE A 21 1.37 16.18 -17.23
N VAL A 22 2.01 17.27 -16.79
CA VAL A 22 1.39 18.32 -15.95
C VAL A 22 0.04 18.85 -16.46
N PRO A 23 -0.15 19.16 -17.76
CA PRO A 23 -1.43 19.69 -18.24
C PRO A 23 -2.50 18.62 -18.45
N LEU A 24 -2.22 17.33 -18.23
CA LEU A 24 -3.17 16.27 -18.53
C LEU A 24 -4.41 16.36 -17.64
N SER A 25 -5.56 16.16 -18.26
CA SER A 25 -6.82 15.86 -17.57
C SER A 25 -6.81 14.42 -17.04
N ALA A 26 -7.75 14.08 -16.15
CA ALA A 26 -7.95 12.71 -15.67
C ALA A 26 -8.06 11.67 -16.82
N PRO A 27 -8.91 11.89 -17.86
CA PRO A 27 -8.95 11.00 -19.03
C PRO A 27 -7.62 10.91 -19.79
N GLY A 28 -6.88 12.03 -19.88
CA GLY A 28 -5.56 12.05 -20.53
C GLY A 28 -4.52 11.22 -19.76
N ILE A 29 -4.55 11.27 -18.43
CA ILE A 29 -3.69 10.47 -17.56
C ILE A 29 -4.03 8.98 -17.72
N ARG A 30 -5.32 8.65 -17.74
CA ARG A 30 -5.79 7.27 -17.95
C ARG A 30 -5.34 6.72 -19.30
N ALA A 31 -5.58 7.45 -20.39
CA ALA A 31 -5.16 7.04 -21.74
C ALA A 31 -3.63 6.86 -21.82
N ARG A 32 -2.87 7.76 -21.17
CA ARG A 32 -1.41 7.63 -21.10
C ARG A 32 -1.00 6.39 -20.29
N CYS A 33 -1.65 6.13 -19.16
CA CYS A 33 -1.41 4.94 -18.35
C CYS A 33 -1.66 3.67 -19.17
N ALA A 34 -2.80 3.55 -19.84
CA ALA A 34 -3.14 2.43 -20.72
C ALA A 34 -2.06 2.19 -21.78
N SER A 35 -1.56 3.26 -22.41
CA SER A 35 -0.47 3.20 -23.39
C SER A 35 0.85 2.70 -22.80
N VAL A 36 1.21 3.12 -21.58
CA VAL A 36 2.46 2.68 -20.91
C VAL A 36 2.35 1.21 -20.46
N LEU A 37 1.19 0.82 -19.91
CA LEU A 37 0.91 -0.55 -19.50
C LEU A 37 0.94 -1.51 -20.71
N SER A 38 0.34 -1.12 -21.83
CA SER A 38 0.35 -1.91 -23.07
C SER A 38 1.69 -1.89 -23.81
N GLY A 39 2.45 -0.80 -23.71
CA GLY A 39 3.78 -0.69 -24.30
C GLY A 39 4.82 -1.58 -23.60
N SER A 40 4.62 -1.86 -22.32
CA SER A 40 5.51 -2.72 -21.51
C SER A 40 5.45 -4.21 -21.89
N SER A 41 4.41 -4.67 -22.59
CA SER A 41 4.27 -6.07 -23.03
C SER A 41 4.81 -6.35 -24.44
N ARG A 42 5.09 -5.31 -25.23
CA ARG A 42 5.55 -5.41 -26.63
C ARG A 42 7.08 -5.41 -26.78
N GLY A 43 7.79 -6.02 -25.84
CA GLY A 43 9.21 -6.33 -25.98
C GLY A 43 9.40 -7.43 -27.03
N GLY A 44 9.28 -7.09 -28.32
CA GLY A 44 9.74 -7.96 -29.40
C GLY A 44 11.25 -8.17 -29.25
N ALA A 45 11.71 -9.39 -29.50
CA ALA A 45 13.11 -9.80 -29.47
C ALA A 45 14.00 -8.80 -30.23
N VAL A 46 14.58 -7.84 -29.52
CA VAL A 46 15.66 -7.02 -30.05
C VAL A 46 16.90 -7.88 -29.93
N GLN A 47 17.52 -8.18 -31.07
CA GLN A 47 18.78 -8.91 -31.12
C GLN A 47 19.77 -8.25 -30.17
N VAL A 48 20.26 -9.02 -29.20
CA VAL A 48 21.32 -8.64 -28.27
C VAL A 48 22.52 -8.22 -29.12
N GLN A 49 22.81 -6.92 -29.13
CA GLN A 49 24.04 -6.39 -29.68
C GLN A 49 25.00 -6.31 -28.50
N ASP A 50 26.07 -7.10 -28.56
CA ASP A 50 27.11 -7.18 -27.54
C ASP A 50 27.66 -5.78 -27.21
N GLY A 51 27.27 -5.23 -26.08
CA GLY A 51 27.76 -3.95 -25.56
C GLY A 51 27.65 -3.93 -24.05
N GLU A 52 28.75 -3.57 -23.37
CA GLU A 52 28.93 -3.49 -21.91
C GLU A 52 28.09 -2.38 -21.23
N GLY A 53 26.82 -2.25 -21.59
CA GLY A 53 25.84 -1.39 -20.91
C GLY A 53 24.80 -2.21 -20.14
N PRO A 54 24.06 -1.60 -19.19
CA PRO A 54 22.91 -2.26 -18.60
C PRO A 54 21.99 -2.73 -19.72
N SER A 55 21.51 -3.98 -19.64
CA SER A 55 20.72 -4.57 -20.71
C SER A 55 19.56 -3.63 -21.10
N ASP A 56 19.26 -3.56 -22.40
CA ASP A 56 18.19 -2.67 -22.90
C ASP A 56 16.85 -2.89 -22.18
N GLU A 57 16.63 -4.09 -21.66
CA GLU A 57 15.50 -4.46 -20.81
C GLU A 57 15.46 -3.70 -19.49
N VAL A 58 16.58 -3.61 -18.76
CA VAL A 58 16.66 -2.86 -17.49
C VAL A 58 16.44 -1.37 -17.74
N ARG A 59 16.96 -0.83 -18.85
CA ARG A 59 16.73 0.56 -19.25
C ARG A 59 15.25 0.83 -19.56
N ASN A 60 14.60 -0.09 -20.27
CA ASN A 60 13.17 0.00 -20.60
C ASN A 60 12.29 -0.14 -19.36
N ALA A 61 12.62 -1.07 -18.46
CA ALA A 61 11.96 -1.23 -17.16
C ALA A 61 12.04 0.06 -16.34
N ARG A 62 13.24 0.64 -16.22
CA ARG A 62 13.46 1.91 -15.52
C ARG A 62 12.64 3.06 -16.12
N SER A 63 12.65 3.21 -17.44
CA SER A 63 11.87 4.24 -18.14
C SER A 63 10.37 4.08 -17.91
N SER A 64 9.88 2.85 -17.97
CA SER A 64 8.45 2.54 -17.77
C SER A 64 8.03 2.78 -16.33
N ALA A 65 8.83 2.32 -15.35
CA ALA A 65 8.58 2.53 -13.92
C ALA A 65 8.50 4.02 -13.56
N VAL A 66 9.39 4.85 -14.11
CA VAL A 66 9.38 6.31 -13.89
C VAL A 66 8.13 6.96 -14.49
N GLN A 67 7.70 6.54 -15.68
CA GLN A 67 6.47 7.08 -16.27
C GLN A 67 5.23 6.69 -15.47
N LEU A 68 5.14 5.43 -15.03
CA LEU A 68 4.04 4.97 -14.18
C LEU A 68 4.00 5.71 -12.84
N GLU A 69 5.16 5.91 -12.20
CA GLU A 69 5.31 6.75 -11.00
C GLU A 69 4.74 8.15 -11.23
N GLN A 70 5.16 8.83 -12.30
CA GLN A 70 4.69 10.20 -12.61
C GLN A 70 3.18 10.28 -12.79
N LEU A 71 2.57 9.24 -13.40
CA LEU A 71 1.13 9.16 -13.57
C LEU A 71 0.41 8.93 -12.24
N ALA A 72 0.88 8.01 -11.39
CA ALA A 72 0.27 7.74 -10.09
C ALA A 72 0.42 8.90 -9.11
N VAL A 73 1.55 9.63 -9.15
CA VAL A 73 1.74 10.79 -8.27
C VAL A 73 1.08 12.07 -8.80
N HIS A 74 0.47 12.03 -9.99
CA HIS A 74 -0.13 13.22 -10.58
C HIS A 74 -1.30 13.76 -9.73
N PRO A 75 -1.44 15.09 -9.56
CA PRO A 75 -2.52 15.68 -8.75
C PRO A 75 -3.94 15.46 -9.27
N ARG A 76 -4.08 14.93 -10.49
CA ARG A 76 -5.37 14.61 -11.15
C ARG A 76 -5.49 13.14 -11.52
N ALA A 77 -4.62 12.28 -10.97
CA ALA A 77 -4.67 10.86 -11.25
C ALA A 77 -5.94 10.25 -10.65
N PRO A 78 -6.79 9.61 -11.48
CA PRO A 78 -7.92 8.85 -10.97
C PRO A 78 -7.46 7.68 -10.09
N ASP A 79 -8.30 7.29 -9.14
CA ASP A 79 -8.01 6.18 -8.23
C ASP A 79 -7.66 4.88 -8.97
N GLU A 80 -8.35 4.56 -10.08
CA GLU A 80 -8.09 3.35 -10.87
C GLU A 80 -6.73 3.38 -11.57
N VAL A 81 -6.23 4.56 -11.94
CA VAL A 81 -4.87 4.71 -12.49
C VAL A 81 -3.84 4.46 -11.39
N ILE A 82 -4.04 5.05 -10.21
CA ILE A 82 -3.15 4.85 -9.06
C ILE A 82 -3.09 3.36 -8.70
N LEU A 83 -4.25 2.71 -8.64
CA LEU A 83 -4.37 1.27 -8.37
C LEU A 83 -3.68 0.44 -9.45
N ALA A 84 -3.94 0.69 -10.74
CA ALA A 84 -3.34 -0.04 -11.85
C ALA A 84 -1.80 0.06 -11.84
N VAL A 85 -1.28 1.26 -11.59
CA VAL A 85 0.16 1.50 -11.47
C VAL A 85 0.75 0.69 -10.32
N LEU A 86 0.14 0.76 -9.14
CA LEU A 86 0.63 0.04 -7.97
C LEU A 86 0.58 -1.48 -8.16
N CYS A 87 -0.52 -2.00 -8.70
CA CYS A 87 -0.65 -3.40 -9.07
C CYS A 87 0.43 -3.81 -10.06
N ARG A 88 0.74 -2.99 -11.08
CA ARG A 88 1.82 -3.26 -12.03
C ARG A 88 3.18 -3.26 -11.35
N LEU A 89 3.52 -2.21 -10.60
CA LEU A 89 4.81 -2.09 -9.91
C LEU A 89 5.03 -3.27 -8.94
N PHE A 90 4.00 -3.60 -8.16
CA PHE A 90 4.04 -4.71 -7.20
C PHE A 90 4.19 -6.06 -7.90
N THR A 91 3.41 -6.32 -8.96
CA THR A 91 3.49 -7.57 -9.72
C THR A 91 4.87 -7.72 -10.37
N ALA A 92 5.40 -6.66 -10.99
CA ALA A 92 6.73 -6.67 -11.61
C ALA A 92 7.87 -6.86 -10.60
N ALA A 93 7.70 -6.34 -9.38
CA ALA A 93 8.71 -6.40 -8.32
C ALA A 93 8.81 -7.78 -7.65
N TYR A 94 7.66 -8.46 -7.50
CA TYR A 94 7.53 -9.60 -6.59
C TYR A 94 6.96 -10.86 -7.20
N PHE A 95 6.46 -10.85 -8.42
CA PHE A 95 5.80 -12.02 -9.00
C PHE A 95 6.45 -12.44 -10.31
N ALA A 96 6.57 -13.76 -10.47
CA ALA A 96 7.07 -14.39 -11.66
C ALA A 96 6.14 -15.55 -12.07
N PRO A 97 6.01 -15.85 -13.36
CA PRO A 97 5.29 -17.04 -13.81
C PRO A 97 5.99 -18.30 -13.29
N THR A 98 5.20 -19.28 -12.85
CA THR A 98 5.71 -20.58 -12.37
C THR A 98 6.23 -21.48 -13.49
N SER A 99 5.88 -21.18 -14.74
CA SER A 99 6.34 -21.89 -15.93
C SER A 99 6.66 -20.89 -17.04
N SER A 100 7.82 -21.08 -17.68
CA SER A 100 8.27 -20.28 -18.83
C SER A 100 7.39 -20.45 -20.08
N ALA A 101 6.53 -21.47 -20.10
CA ALA A 101 5.68 -21.78 -21.25
C ALA A 101 4.38 -20.93 -21.31
N VAL A 102 4.08 -20.13 -20.28
CA VAL A 102 2.79 -19.43 -20.21
C VAL A 102 2.96 -17.92 -20.32
N ALA A 103 2.50 -17.37 -21.43
CA ALA A 103 2.15 -15.96 -21.52
C ALA A 103 0.93 -15.69 -20.62
N VAL A 104 1.16 -15.14 -19.43
CA VAL A 104 0.06 -14.61 -18.61
C VAL A 104 -0.37 -13.29 -19.24
N GLY A 105 -1.59 -13.23 -19.77
CA GLY A 105 -2.15 -11.99 -20.31
C GLY A 105 -2.26 -10.88 -19.24
N GLY A 106 -2.54 -9.65 -19.69
CA GLY A 106 -2.88 -8.56 -18.78
C GLY A 106 -4.19 -8.85 -18.03
N CYS A 107 -4.29 -8.37 -16.80
CA CYS A 107 -5.51 -8.46 -16.00
C CYS A 107 -6.29 -7.14 -16.08
N PRO A 108 -7.59 -7.18 -16.44
CA PRO A 108 -8.45 -6.01 -16.41
C PRO A 108 -8.65 -5.50 -14.97
N VAL A 109 -8.40 -4.21 -14.75
CA VAL A 109 -8.54 -3.56 -13.44
C VAL A 109 -9.97 -3.64 -12.96
N GLN A 110 -10.98 -3.46 -13.84
CA GLN A 110 -12.38 -3.58 -13.45
C GLN A 110 -12.72 -4.98 -12.93
N ALA A 111 -12.11 -6.05 -13.45
CA ALA A 111 -12.37 -7.40 -12.95
C ALA A 111 -11.85 -7.58 -11.52
N PHE A 112 -10.68 -7.03 -11.22
CA PHE A 112 -10.16 -6.99 -9.86
C PHE A 112 -11.04 -6.13 -8.94
N CYS A 113 -11.44 -4.94 -9.38
CA CYS A 113 -12.26 -4.02 -8.60
C CYS A 113 -13.62 -4.66 -8.25
N LYS A 114 -14.26 -5.35 -9.20
CA LYS A 114 -15.48 -6.12 -8.96
C LYS A 114 -15.29 -7.25 -7.94
N TRP A 115 -14.15 -7.94 -8.00
CA TRP A 115 -13.85 -9.01 -7.04
C TRP A 115 -13.58 -8.48 -5.63
N SER A 116 -12.87 -7.36 -5.51
CA SER A 116 -12.51 -6.75 -4.23
C SER A 116 -13.60 -5.82 -3.66
N GLY A 117 -14.69 -5.62 -4.39
CA GLY A 117 -15.75 -4.66 -4.01
C GLY A 117 -15.26 -3.20 -4.01
N PHE A 118 -14.25 -2.88 -4.82
CA PHE A 118 -13.82 -1.51 -5.07
C PHE A 118 -14.70 -0.91 -6.17
N ASP A 119 -15.43 0.16 -5.84
CA ASP A 119 -16.29 0.83 -6.82
C ASP A 119 -15.46 1.83 -7.62
N VAL A 120 -15.34 1.56 -8.92
CA VAL A 120 -14.65 2.42 -9.88
C VAL A 120 -15.69 2.85 -10.90
N GLU A 121 -15.73 4.15 -11.21
CA GLU A 121 -16.59 4.63 -12.27
C GLU A 121 -16.28 3.89 -13.58
N ALA A 122 -17.31 3.22 -14.10
CA ALA A 122 -17.19 2.44 -15.32
C ALA A 122 -17.01 3.38 -16.51
N GLU A 123 -15.78 3.51 -17.00
CA GLU A 123 -15.51 4.07 -18.32
C GLU A 123 -15.33 2.96 -19.36
N ASP A 124 -15.56 3.30 -20.64
CA ASP A 124 -15.64 2.38 -21.77
C ASP A 124 -14.34 1.57 -22.03
N ASP A 125 -13.17 2.10 -21.68
CA ASP A 125 -11.86 1.46 -21.90
C ASP A 125 -11.18 1.05 -20.57
N ASP A 126 -11.15 -0.25 -20.27
CA ASP A 126 -10.54 -0.78 -19.03
C ASP A 126 -8.99 -0.80 -19.08
N LEU A 127 -8.38 -0.41 -17.96
CA LEU A 127 -6.94 -0.53 -17.78
C LEU A 127 -6.57 -2.01 -17.61
N HIS A 128 -5.55 -2.45 -18.33
CA HIS A 128 -5.05 -3.82 -18.23
C HIS A 128 -3.67 -3.81 -17.57
N VAL A 129 -3.55 -4.45 -16.41
CA VAL A 129 -2.30 -4.61 -15.67
C VAL A 129 -1.53 -5.81 -16.23
N PRO A 130 -0.35 -5.61 -16.84
CA PRO A 130 0.49 -6.72 -17.29
C PRO A 130 0.94 -7.59 -16.13
N LEU A 131 0.56 -8.87 -16.17
CA LEU A 131 0.93 -9.87 -15.18
C LEU A 131 2.27 -10.53 -15.49
N THR A 132 2.62 -10.62 -16.76
CA THR A 132 3.99 -10.86 -17.22
C THR A 132 4.43 -9.65 -18.04
N GLY A 133 5.67 -9.23 -17.81
CA GLY A 133 6.18 -8.05 -18.46
C GLY A 133 7.61 -7.84 -18.03
N THR A 134 8.48 -8.29 -18.92
CA THR A 134 9.95 -8.36 -18.91
C THR A 134 10.51 -9.51 -18.08
N ASP A 135 11.20 -10.44 -18.74
CA ASP A 135 12.21 -11.35 -18.16
C ASP A 135 13.40 -10.57 -17.60
N SER A 136 13.13 -9.43 -16.97
CA SER A 136 14.07 -8.68 -16.18
C SER A 136 14.62 -9.64 -15.13
N GLY A 137 15.90 -9.98 -15.28
CA GLY A 137 16.67 -10.67 -14.27
C GLY A 137 16.61 -9.95 -12.92
N ALA A 138 17.39 -10.44 -11.94
CA ALA A 138 17.39 -9.88 -10.58
C ALA A 138 17.48 -8.34 -10.55
N GLU A 139 18.36 -7.76 -11.37
CA GLU A 139 18.56 -6.30 -11.47
C GLU A 139 17.30 -5.53 -11.91
N GLY A 140 16.55 -6.06 -12.88
CA GLY A 140 15.34 -5.37 -13.33
C GLY A 140 14.23 -5.44 -12.28
N ARG A 141 14.14 -6.54 -11.52
CA ARG A 141 13.22 -6.63 -10.36
C ARG A 141 13.58 -5.65 -9.25
N GLU A 142 14.86 -5.41 -9.00
CA GLU A 142 15.30 -4.40 -8.03
C GLU A 142 14.86 -2.99 -8.42
N VAL A 143 14.94 -2.64 -9.71
CA VAL A 143 14.41 -1.36 -10.21
C VAL A 143 12.90 -1.23 -9.92
N TRP A 144 12.13 -2.29 -10.18
CA TRP A 144 10.71 -2.32 -9.88
C TRP A 144 10.43 -2.23 -8.37
N ARG A 145 11.17 -2.96 -7.53
CA ARG A 145 11.04 -2.90 -6.05
C ARG A 145 11.32 -1.50 -5.54
N ALA A 146 12.45 -0.90 -5.91
CA ALA A 146 12.81 0.43 -5.46
C ALA A 146 11.75 1.47 -5.84
N LYS A 147 11.21 1.37 -7.07
CA LYS A 147 10.14 2.25 -7.53
C LYS A 147 8.80 2.00 -6.84
N PHE A 148 8.43 0.74 -6.64
CA PHE A 148 7.23 0.35 -5.91
C PHE A 148 7.21 0.97 -4.50
N TRP A 149 8.27 0.76 -3.72
CA TRP A 149 8.34 1.27 -2.34
C TRP A 149 8.38 2.79 -2.27
N SER A 150 9.10 3.45 -3.18
CA SER A 150 9.16 4.91 -3.25
C SER A 150 7.79 5.52 -3.54
N VAL A 151 7.07 4.98 -4.55
CA VAL A 151 5.72 5.42 -4.90
C VAL A 151 4.74 5.15 -3.77
N LEU A 152 4.77 3.94 -3.20
CA LEU A 152 3.86 3.54 -2.12
C LEU A 152 4.01 4.44 -0.89
N ALA A 153 5.24 4.68 -0.42
CA ALA A 153 5.51 5.58 0.70
C ALA A 153 5.12 7.03 0.38
N GLY A 154 5.27 7.47 -0.87
CA GLY A 154 4.80 8.79 -1.32
C GLY A 154 3.28 8.93 -1.26
N LEU A 155 2.55 7.93 -1.74
CA LEU A 155 1.09 7.92 -1.79
C LEU A 155 0.45 7.78 -0.41
N VAL A 156 1.02 6.97 0.48
CA VAL A 156 0.50 6.76 1.84
C VAL A 156 0.60 8.03 2.70
N ARG A 157 1.50 8.96 2.39
CA ARG A 157 1.67 10.23 3.12
C ARG A 157 0.67 11.32 2.76
N ARG A 158 -0.09 11.16 1.67
CA ARG A 158 -0.95 12.22 1.14
C ARG A 158 -2.39 11.74 0.99
N THR A 159 -3.31 12.68 1.00
CA THR A 159 -4.69 12.44 0.56
C THR A 159 -4.67 12.25 -0.96
N LEU A 160 -5.29 11.19 -1.46
CA LEU A 160 -5.34 10.92 -2.91
C LEU A 160 -6.25 11.93 -3.63
N PRO A 161 -6.00 12.23 -4.92
CA PRO A 161 -6.70 13.29 -5.66
C PRO A 161 -8.23 13.26 -5.56
N ASP A 162 -8.84 12.12 -5.88
CA ASP A 162 -10.30 12.00 -5.92
C ASP A 162 -10.89 12.07 -4.50
N MET A 163 -10.20 11.53 -3.51
CA MET A 163 -10.58 11.68 -2.11
C MET A 163 -10.47 13.13 -1.65
N ALA A 164 -9.42 13.84 -2.04
CA ALA A 164 -9.24 15.26 -1.73
C ALA A 164 -10.36 16.10 -2.38
N ALA A 165 -10.73 15.80 -3.63
CA ALA A 165 -11.84 16.45 -4.31
C ALA A 165 -13.19 16.20 -3.61
N LYS A 166 -13.48 14.94 -3.20
CA LYS A 166 -14.70 14.60 -2.44
C LYS A 166 -14.76 15.33 -1.09
N LEU A 167 -13.64 15.40 -0.36
CA LEU A 167 -13.56 16.12 0.91
C LEU A 167 -13.76 17.63 0.72
N ALA A 168 -13.19 18.22 -0.33
CA ALA A 168 -13.37 19.64 -0.66
C ALA A 168 -14.83 19.96 -1.02
N ALA A 169 -15.49 19.11 -1.82
CA ALA A 169 -16.90 19.26 -2.18
C ALA A 169 -17.83 19.13 -0.96
N ARG A 170 -17.51 18.23 -0.02
CA ARG A 170 -18.29 18.07 1.22
C ARG A 170 -18.12 19.26 2.17
N GLY A 171 -16.92 19.82 2.25
CA GLY A 171 -16.63 21.02 3.07
C GLY A 171 -17.34 22.28 2.56
N THR A 172 -17.53 22.41 1.24
CA THR A 172 -18.25 23.56 0.65
C THR A 172 -19.75 23.50 0.89
N LEU A 173 -20.36 22.31 0.86
CA LEU A 173 -21.80 22.11 1.11
C LEU A 173 -22.20 22.21 2.59
N SER A 174 -21.26 22.02 3.53
CA SER A 174 -21.50 22.15 4.97
C SER A 174 -21.57 23.61 5.49
N SER A 175 -21.34 24.61 4.63
CA SER A 175 -21.41 26.03 4.99
C SER A 175 -22.80 26.66 4.80
N GLY A 176 -23.83 25.87 4.45
CA GLY A 176 -25.12 26.36 3.97
C GLY A 176 -26.38 25.95 4.76
N ALA A 177 -26.27 25.41 5.97
CA ALA A 177 -27.47 25.10 6.76
C ALA A 177 -27.23 25.30 8.26
N GLU A 178 -28.14 26.09 8.85
CA GLU A 178 -28.32 26.44 10.26
C GLU A 178 -27.43 27.56 10.82
N ALA A 179 -27.84 28.79 10.49
CA ALA A 179 -27.71 29.90 11.41
C ALA A 179 -28.46 29.58 12.72
N SER A 180 -27.71 29.32 13.79
CA SER A 180 -28.14 29.68 15.14
C SER A 180 -27.01 30.47 15.78
N ASP A 181 -27.33 31.72 16.12
CA ASP A 181 -26.46 32.69 16.79
C ASP A 181 -25.82 32.10 18.04
N VAL A 182 -24.51 31.87 17.99
CA VAL A 182 -23.63 32.07 19.15
C VAL A 182 -22.34 32.66 18.62
N GLU A 183 -22.12 33.94 18.92
CA GLU A 183 -20.86 34.63 18.69
C GLU A 183 -19.72 33.89 19.40
N ALA A 184 -18.79 33.35 18.63
CA ALA A 184 -17.43 33.06 19.05
C ALA A 184 -16.52 33.37 17.87
N GLU A 185 -15.78 34.48 17.99
CA GLU A 185 -14.65 34.80 17.13
C GLU A 185 -13.68 33.62 17.08
N SER A 186 -13.66 32.94 15.94
CA SER A 186 -12.61 32.00 15.56
C SER A 186 -12.47 32.12 14.04
N ASP A 187 -11.60 33.03 13.61
CA ASP A 187 -11.16 33.24 12.23
C ASP A 187 -10.25 32.10 11.72
N ALA A 188 -10.69 30.87 11.94
CA ALA A 188 -10.11 29.67 11.36
C ALA A 188 -11.26 28.95 10.66
N GLY A 189 -11.33 29.11 9.33
CA GLY A 189 -12.19 28.29 8.49
C GLY A 189 -12.02 26.80 8.84
N PRO A 190 -13.02 25.94 8.56
CA PRO A 190 -13.00 24.55 9.02
C PRO A 190 -11.71 23.88 8.54
N VAL A 191 -10.77 23.69 9.47
CA VAL A 191 -9.56 22.92 9.24
C VAL A 191 -10.03 21.48 9.10
N VAL A 192 -10.44 21.11 7.89
CA VAL A 192 -10.68 19.73 7.53
C VAL A 192 -9.34 19.04 7.74
N ARG A 193 -9.19 18.33 8.87
CA ARG A 193 -8.03 17.46 9.12
C ARG A 193 -8.12 16.30 8.12
N THR A 194 -7.72 16.56 6.86
CA THR A 194 -7.69 15.63 5.72
C THR A 194 -6.71 14.48 5.93
N LEU A 195 -5.87 14.59 6.96
CA LEU A 195 -4.82 13.65 7.29
C LEU A 195 -5.34 12.27 7.72
N GLY A 196 -6.60 12.14 8.15
CA GLY A 196 -7.20 10.84 8.50
C GLY A 196 -7.52 9.94 7.30
N TYR A 197 -7.35 10.46 6.09
CA TYR A 197 -7.61 9.77 4.83
C TYR A 197 -6.35 9.70 3.93
N THR A 198 -5.17 9.84 4.54
CA THR A 198 -3.91 9.64 3.83
C THR A 198 -3.78 8.18 3.40
N GLY A 199 -3.36 7.95 2.14
CA GLY A 199 -3.30 6.59 1.59
C GLY A 199 -4.65 5.91 1.42
N CYS A 200 -5.76 6.65 1.44
CA CYS A 200 -7.10 6.13 1.14
C CYS A 200 -7.53 6.54 -0.27
N PHE A 201 -8.18 5.62 -0.98
CA PHE A 201 -8.95 5.92 -2.18
C PHE A 201 -10.22 6.71 -1.83
N SER A 202 -10.91 7.18 -2.86
CA SER A 202 -12.09 8.03 -2.74
C SER A 202 -13.33 7.30 -2.21
N ASP A 203 -13.33 5.97 -2.17
CA ASP A 203 -14.31 5.14 -1.44
C ASP A 203 -13.97 5.00 0.06
N GLY A 204 -12.82 5.54 0.50
CA GLY A 204 -12.32 5.43 1.86
C GLY A 204 -11.50 4.17 2.14
N SER A 205 -11.34 3.27 1.17
CA SER A 205 -10.54 2.05 1.31
C SER A 205 -9.04 2.35 1.30
N LEU A 206 -8.28 1.57 2.07
CA LEU A 206 -6.83 1.72 2.17
C LEU A 206 -6.13 1.18 0.92
N LEU A 207 -5.18 1.97 0.40
CA LEU A 207 -4.35 1.58 -0.73
C LEU A 207 -3.53 0.31 -0.45
N VAL A 208 -2.98 0.19 0.76
CA VAL A 208 -2.29 -1.03 1.20
C VAL A 208 -3.21 -2.24 1.28
N MET A 209 -4.49 -2.07 1.64
CA MET A 209 -5.47 -3.17 1.61
C MET A 209 -5.66 -3.67 0.18
N ARG A 210 -5.84 -2.76 -0.79
CA ARG A 210 -6.02 -3.14 -2.20
C ARG A 210 -4.80 -3.87 -2.76
N LEU A 211 -3.59 -3.60 -2.28
CA LEU A 211 -2.39 -4.37 -2.64
C LEU A 211 -2.41 -5.80 -2.09
N HIS A 212 -2.85 -6.01 -0.85
CA HIS A 212 -3.03 -7.36 -0.31
C HIS A 212 -4.11 -8.13 -1.06
N GLU A 213 -5.22 -7.47 -1.37
CA GLU A 213 -6.29 -8.05 -2.17
C GLU A 213 -5.82 -8.40 -3.58
N TRP A 214 -5.03 -7.54 -4.21
CA TRP A 214 -4.43 -7.80 -5.51
C TRP A 214 -3.52 -9.03 -5.46
N TRP A 215 -2.69 -9.18 -4.42
CA TRP A 215 -1.89 -10.39 -4.23
C TRP A 215 -2.78 -11.64 -4.18
N ASP A 216 -3.83 -11.65 -3.35
CA ASP A 216 -4.74 -12.81 -3.27
C ASP A 216 -5.41 -13.07 -4.64
N TYR A 217 -5.82 -12.01 -5.33
CA TYR A 217 -6.45 -12.10 -6.64
C TYR A 217 -5.55 -12.76 -7.70
N ILE A 218 -4.31 -12.30 -7.84
CA ILE A 218 -3.39 -12.82 -8.87
C ILE A 218 -2.85 -14.22 -8.55
N THR A 219 -2.88 -14.63 -7.29
CA THR A 219 -2.39 -15.96 -6.86
C THR A 219 -3.48 -17.01 -6.81
N GLU A 220 -4.72 -16.62 -6.50
CA GLU A 220 -5.83 -17.55 -6.26
C GLU A 220 -6.92 -17.53 -7.35
N HIS A 221 -7.14 -16.39 -8.03
CA HIS A 221 -8.33 -16.16 -8.85
C HIS A 221 -8.07 -16.00 -10.35
N MET A 222 -6.82 -15.81 -10.77
CA MET A 222 -6.53 -15.63 -12.19
C MET A 222 -6.80 -16.92 -12.99
N PRO A 223 -7.64 -16.86 -14.05
CA PRO A 223 -7.89 -18.00 -14.91
C PRO A 223 -6.62 -18.42 -15.63
N ALA A 224 -6.45 -19.73 -15.80
CA ALA A 224 -5.44 -20.26 -16.71
C ALA A 224 -5.66 -19.64 -18.12
N PRO A 225 -4.60 -19.34 -18.88
CA PRO A 225 -4.76 -18.84 -20.23
C PRO A 225 -5.62 -19.80 -21.06
N ALA A 226 -6.51 -19.25 -21.88
CA ALA A 226 -7.41 -19.98 -22.76
C ALA A 226 -6.66 -20.66 -23.92
N GLY A 227 -5.78 -21.60 -23.60
CA GLY A 227 -5.03 -22.44 -24.55
C GLY A 227 -5.15 -23.94 -24.26
N GLU A 228 -5.60 -24.33 -23.08
CA GLU A 228 -5.82 -25.74 -22.72
C GLU A 228 -7.31 -26.01 -22.48
N ALA A 229 -8.08 -26.05 -23.57
CA ALA A 229 -9.39 -26.70 -23.57
C ALA A 229 -9.19 -28.22 -23.47
N SER A 230 -8.89 -28.71 -22.26
CA SER A 230 -8.99 -30.15 -21.96
C SER A 230 -10.47 -30.55 -21.97
N ALA A 231 -10.78 -31.55 -22.80
CA ALA A 231 -12.10 -32.09 -23.07
C ALA A 231 -12.90 -32.44 -21.78
N PRO A 232 -14.24 -32.47 -21.82
CA PRO A 232 -15.05 -32.71 -20.64
C PRO A 232 -14.85 -34.13 -20.10
N PRO A 233 -14.52 -34.34 -18.80
CA PRO A 233 -14.38 -35.68 -18.28
C PRO A 233 -15.75 -36.33 -18.08
N LYS A 234 -15.96 -37.44 -18.78
CA LYS A 234 -17.09 -38.35 -18.54
C LYS A 234 -16.96 -38.99 -17.15
N LYS A 235 -17.96 -38.74 -16.30
CA LYS A 235 -18.48 -39.57 -15.18
C LYS A 235 -17.50 -40.18 -14.15
N LYS A 236 -17.63 -39.65 -12.92
CA LYS A 236 -17.94 -40.37 -11.66
C LYS A 236 -16.87 -41.33 -11.09
N ARG A 237 -16.13 -40.87 -10.07
CA ARG A 237 -15.96 -41.61 -8.80
C ARG A 237 -15.45 -40.71 -7.67
N ARG A 238 -15.93 -41.03 -6.46
CA ARG A 238 -15.78 -40.37 -5.17
C ARG A 238 -14.62 -41.05 -4.42
N ALA A 239 -13.57 -40.32 -4.05
CA ALA A 239 -12.74 -40.54 -2.86
C ALA A 239 -11.56 -39.53 -2.82
N GLU A 240 -11.36 -38.97 -1.62
CA GLU A 240 -10.09 -38.53 -1.02
C GLU A 240 -9.31 -37.34 -1.64
N ARG A 241 -9.54 -36.19 -1.01
CA ARG A 241 -8.59 -35.07 -0.96
C ARG A 241 -7.35 -35.51 -0.20
N ASN A 242 -6.22 -35.65 -0.89
CA ASN A 242 -4.90 -35.32 -0.39
C ASN A 242 -4.00 -34.95 -1.58
N ALA A 243 -2.93 -34.23 -1.26
CA ALA A 243 -2.03 -33.48 -2.12
C ALA A 243 -1.56 -34.19 -3.41
N ASP A 244 -1.15 -33.35 -4.36
CA ASP A 244 -0.49 -33.64 -5.64
C ASP A 244 -1.41 -34.11 -6.78
N GLY A 245 -1.84 -33.12 -7.58
CA GLY A 245 -2.68 -33.36 -8.75
C GLY A 245 -2.74 -32.15 -9.67
N SER A 246 -1.70 -32.01 -10.50
CA SER A 246 -1.66 -31.32 -11.81
C SER A 246 -3.03 -30.99 -12.42
N GLY A 247 -3.46 -29.74 -12.27
CA GLY A 247 -4.41 -29.07 -13.14
C GLY A 247 -3.83 -27.69 -13.44
N GLY A 248 -3.49 -27.44 -14.71
CA GLY A 248 -2.75 -26.29 -15.22
C GLY A 248 -3.42 -24.94 -14.94
N SER A 249 -3.30 -24.46 -13.71
CA SER A 249 -3.55 -23.06 -13.35
C SER A 249 -2.21 -22.35 -13.47
N CYS A 250 -2.08 -21.47 -14.45
CA CYS A 250 -0.92 -20.61 -14.53
C CYS A 250 -0.96 -19.63 -13.36
N ARG A 251 -0.32 -20.01 -12.25
CA ARG A 251 -0.23 -19.18 -11.06
C ARG A 251 1.06 -18.40 -11.12
N LEU A 252 0.98 -17.11 -10.85
CA LEU A 252 2.15 -16.32 -10.50
C LEU A 252 2.64 -16.78 -9.13
N ALA A 253 3.94 -17.05 -9.00
CA ALA A 253 4.58 -17.28 -7.72
C ALA A 253 5.21 -15.98 -7.23
N CYS A 254 5.09 -15.73 -5.92
CA CYS A 254 5.88 -14.68 -5.28
C CYS A 254 7.36 -15.10 -5.33
N SER A 255 8.22 -14.22 -5.81
CA SER A 255 9.67 -14.45 -5.91
C SER A 255 10.37 -14.39 -4.55
N VAL A 256 9.70 -13.91 -3.51
CA VAL A 256 10.21 -13.86 -2.14
C VAL A 256 9.72 -15.09 -1.39
N SER A 257 10.66 -15.86 -0.85
CA SER A 257 10.40 -17.08 -0.07
C SER A 257 9.87 -16.74 1.33
N LEU A 258 8.57 -16.53 1.43
CA LEU A 258 7.86 -16.38 2.70
C LEU A 258 7.56 -17.75 3.31
N THR A 259 7.70 -17.86 4.63
CA THR A 259 7.36 -19.10 5.33
C THR A 259 5.84 -19.26 5.40
N ALA A 260 5.36 -20.46 5.73
CA ALA A 260 3.94 -20.68 6.01
C ALA A 260 3.43 -19.81 7.16
N SER A 261 4.28 -19.50 8.16
CA SER A 261 3.94 -18.59 9.25
C SER A 261 3.77 -17.15 8.77
N ASP A 262 4.64 -16.66 7.87
CA ASP A 262 4.51 -15.32 7.27
C ASP A 262 3.19 -15.16 6.51
N ILE A 263 2.86 -16.14 5.68
CA ILE A 263 1.60 -16.12 4.90
C ILE A 263 0.38 -16.16 5.83
N LYS A 264 0.44 -16.95 6.91
CA LYS A 264 -0.62 -17.00 7.93
C LYS A 264 -0.75 -15.66 8.66
N LEU A 265 0.37 -15.03 9.02
CA LEU A 265 0.40 -13.73 9.69
C LEU A 265 -0.19 -12.63 8.80
N ARG A 266 0.22 -12.58 7.54
CA ARG A 266 -0.37 -11.70 6.52
C ARG A 266 -1.88 -11.88 6.42
N ARG A 267 -2.37 -13.12 6.26
CA ARG A 267 -3.82 -13.40 6.17
C ARG A 267 -4.58 -12.93 7.40
N ARG A 268 -4.03 -13.15 8.60
CA ARG A 268 -4.62 -12.64 9.85
C ARG A 268 -4.70 -11.12 9.89
N CYS A 269 -3.67 -10.42 9.41
CA CYS A 269 -3.70 -8.95 9.30
C CYS A 269 -4.80 -8.45 8.34
N VAL A 270 -4.95 -9.11 7.19
CA VAL A 270 -5.99 -8.80 6.20
C VAL A 270 -7.38 -9.06 6.77
N GLU A 271 -7.62 -10.23 7.36
CA GLU A 271 -8.89 -10.61 7.98
C GLU A 271 -9.29 -9.63 9.09
N LEU A 272 -8.35 -9.30 9.98
CA LEU A 272 -8.61 -8.34 11.05
C LEU A 272 -8.88 -6.94 10.51
N SER A 273 -8.15 -6.50 9.49
CA SER A 273 -8.37 -5.19 8.85
C SER A 273 -9.73 -5.12 8.15
N ARG A 274 -10.20 -6.20 7.51
CA ARG A 274 -11.56 -6.30 6.98
C ARG A 274 -12.61 -6.25 8.11
N GLY A 275 -12.33 -6.92 9.23
CA GLY A 275 -13.15 -6.86 10.43
C GLY A 275 -13.27 -5.44 11.00
N LEU A 276 -12.15 -4.70 11.07
CA LEU A 276 -12.13 -3.30 11.49
C LEU A 276 -12.90 -2.40 10.53
N ALA A 277 -12.78 -2.62 9.22
CA ALA A 277 -13.53 -1.87 8.21
C ALA A 277 -15.05 -2.07 8.35
N SER A 278 -15.49 -3.27 8.77
CA SER A 278 -16.90 -3.52 9.08
C SER A 278 -17.37 -2.67 10.27
N GLU A 279 -18.62 -2.21 10.26
CA GLU A 279 -19.22 -1.47 11.39
C GLU A 279 -19.57 -2.40 12.58
N SER A 280 -19.02 -3.61 12.62
CA SER A 280 -19.30 -4.62 13.64
C SER A 280 -18.07 -4.90 14.52
N GLY A 281 -18.31 -5.37 15.75
CA GLY A 281 -17.23 -5.75 16.68
C GLY A 281 -16.37 -4.57 17.14
N ILE A 282 -15.04 -4.76 17.16
CA ILE A 282 -14.05 -3.76 17.60
C ILE A 282 -14.16 -2.45 16.80
N GLY A 283 -14.45 -2.56 15.49
CA GLY A 283 -14.51 -1.42 14.59
C GLY A 283 -15.62 -0.42 14.93
N SER A 284 -16.73 -0.88 15.52
CA SER A 284 -17.88 -0.03 15.89
C SER A 284 -17.56 1.02 16.96
N GLN A 285 -16.47 0.83 17.71
CA GLN A 285 -16.12 1.66 18.86
C GLN A 285 -14.92 2.57 18.62
N LEU A 286 -14.34 2.47 17.42
CA LEU A 286 -13.21 3.24 16.97
C LEU A 286 -13.68 4.20 15.89
N SER A 287 -13.13 5.41 15.89
CA SER A 287 -13.36 6.32 14.78
C SER A 287 -12.84 5.70 13.47
N GLY A 288 -13.40 6.09 12.32
CA GLY A 288 -12.90 5.62 11.03
C GLY A 288 -11.40 5.87 10.83
N ARG A 289 -10.87 6.96 11.42
CA ARG A 289 -9.44 7.30 11.36
C ARG A 289 -8.58 6.33 12.16
N GLN A 290 -9.01 5.98 13.38
CA GLN A 290 -8.32 4.99 14.21
C GLN A 290 -8.32 3.61 13.54
N ARG A 291 -9.47 3.20 12.98
CA ARG A 291 -9.56 1.94 12.21
C ARG A 291 -8.61 1.91 11.03
N ASN A 292 -8.55 3.00 10.27
CA ASN A 292 -7.64 3.14 9.14
C ASN A 292 -6.17 3.14 9.57
N ALA A 293 -5.84 3.80 10.69
CA ALA A 293 -4.47 3.84 11.19
C ALA A 293 -3.98 2.47 11.66
N ILE A 294 -4.82 1.73 12.40
CA ILE A 294 -4.51 0.36 12.85
C ILE A 294 -4.36 -0.58 11.65
N SER A 295 -5.32 -0.54 10.73
CA SER A 295 -5.30 -1.39 9.54
C SER A 295 -4.11 -1.04 8.63
N GLY A 296 -3.83 0.25 8.46
CA GLY A 296 -2.68 0.76 7.72
C GLY A 296 -1.35 0.29 8.31
N LEU A 297 -1.20 0.30 9.63
CA LEU A 297 -0.02 -0.21 10.33
C LEU A 297 0.18 -1.72 10.07
N LEU A 298 -0.83 -2.53 10.37
CA LEU A 298 -0.76 -3.99 10.23
C LEU A 298 -0.47 -4.42 8.79
N LEU A 299 -1.21 -3.86 7.83
CA LEU A 299 -1.04 -4.19 6.42
C LEU A 299 0.34 -3.75 5.92
N SER A 300 0.78 -2.55 6.27
CA SER A 300 2.10 -2.03 5.89
C SER A 300 3.23 -2.92 6.42
N LEU A 301 3.21 -3.27 7.71
CA LEU A 301 4.21 -4.15 8.30
C LEU A 301 4.21 -5.54 7.65
N SER A 302 3.02 -6.11 7.41
CA SER A 302 2.90 -7.42 6.77
C SER A 302 3.41 -7.41 5.32
N LEU A 303 3.36 -6.27 4.63
CA LEU A 303 3.91 -6.10 3.30
C LEU A 303 5.44 -5.93 3.35
N VAL A 304 5.97 -5.24 4.36
CA VAL A 304 7.42 -5.07 4.58
C VAL A 304 8.13 -6.41 4.85
N LEU A 305 7.42 -7.47 5.25
CA LEU A 305 8.00 -8.82 5.27
C LEU A 305 8.57 -9.26 3.91
N LEU A 306 8.12 -8.67 2.79
CA LEU A 306 8.67 -8.91 1.46
C LEU A 306 10.07 -8.31 1.24
N THR A 307 10.57 -7.46 2.14
CA THR A 307 11.90 -6.84 2.04
C THR A 307 12.96 -7.56 2.84
N SER A 308 12.60 -8.49 3.72
CA SER A 308 13.59 -9.19 4.56
C SER A 308 14.44 -10.13 3.72
N GLU A 309 15.76 -10.02 3.87
CA GLU A 309 16.73 -10.84 3.14
C GLU A 309 17.04 -12.13 3.90
N ASP A 310 16.98 -12.08 5.23
CA ASP A 310 17.24 -13.23 6.11
C ASP A 310 16.12 -13.47 7.15
N ALA A 311 16.30 -14.51 7.97
CA ALA A 311 15.33 -14.96 8.96
C ALA A 311 15.29 -14.08 10.21
N ASP A 312 16.40 -13.44 10.58
CA ASP A 312 16.52 -12.63 11.80
C ASP A 312 15.86 -11.27 11.59
N GLU A 313 16.11 -10.62 10.45
CA GLU A 313 15.36 -9.43 10.02
C GLU A 313 13.86 -9.72 9.97
N ARG A 314 13.48 -10.90 9.46
CA ARG A 314 12.07 -11.28 9.41
C ARG A 314 11.47 -11.47 10.79
N ALA A 315 12.21 -12.09 11.70
CA ALA A 315 11.77 -12.27 13.08
C ALA A 315 11.56 -10.90 13.76
N ALA A 316 12.49 -9.97 13.58
CA ALA A 316 12.36 -8.60 14.09
C ALA A 316 11.10 -7.89 13.53
N LEU A 317 10.79 -8.06 12.23
CA LEU A 317 9.59 -7.49 11.62
C LEU A 317 8.28 -8.17 12.06
N ARG A 318 8.31 -9.45 12.48
CA ARG A 318 7.12 -10.16 12.97
C ARG A 318 6.69 -9.69 14.35
N THR A 319 7.65 -9.44 15.24
CA THR A 319 7.39 -9.02 16.64
C THR A 319 6.35 -7.89 16.75
N PRO A 320 6.53 -6.72 16.09
CA PRO A 320 5.55 -5.63 16.21
C PRO A 320 4.17 -5.98 15.62
N ILE A 321 4.10 -6.86 14.62
CA ILE A 321 2.84 -7.32 14.04
C ILE A 321 2.11 -8.23 15.05
N GLU A 322 2.83 -9.20 15.62
CA GLU A 322 2.27 -10.15 16.58
C GLU A 322 1.82 -9.46 17.87
N GLU A 323 2.61 -8.51 18.39
CA GLU A 323 2.23 -7.68 19.53
C GLU A 323 0.97 -6.83 19.23
N SER A 324 0.91 -6.21 18.04
CA SER A 324 -0.26 -5.43 17.63
C SER A 324 -1.52 -6.31 17.53
N LEU A 325 -1.39 -7.52 16.98
CA LEU A 325 -2.49 -8.48 16.88
C LEU A 325 -2.92 -9.02 18.25
N ALA A 326 -1.98 -9.21 19.18
CA ALA A 326 -2.27 -9.61 20.55
C ALA A 326 -3.08 -8.53 21.27
N ALA A 327 -2.61 -7.28 21.23
CA ALA A 327 -3.30 -6.12 21.80
C ALA A 327 -4.74 -5.99 21.28
N LEU A 328 -4.93 -6.16 19.96
CA LEU A 328 -6.25 -6.08 19.34
C LEU A 328 -7.17 -7.26 19.71
N SER A 329 -6.61 -8.43 20.02
CA SER A 329 -7.40 -9.59 20.46
C SER A 329 -7.90 -9.47 21.91
N GLU A 330 -7.25 -8.63 22.72
CA GLU A 330 -7.65 -8.35 24.11
C GLU A 330 -8.71 -7.24 24.22
N VAL A 331 -9.01 -6.56 23.12
CA VAL A 331 -10.02 -5.49 23.12
C VAL A 331 -11.40 -6.09 23.45
N PRO A 332 -12.05 -5.63 24.54
CA PRO A 332 -13.33 -6.16 24.94
C PRO A 332 -14.42 -5.84 23.91
N ALA A 333 -15.38 -6.75 23.77
CA ALA A 333 -16.56 -6.54 22.93
C ALA A 333 -17.35 -5.28 23.35
N PRO A 334 -18.07 -4.64 22.40
CA PRO A 334 -18.89 -3.49 22.73
C PRO A 334 -19.91 -3.81 23.82
N PRO A 335 -20.05 -2.96 24.85
CA PRO A 335 -21.11 -3.15 25.83
C PRO A 335 -22.47 -2.96 25.14
N PRO A 336 -23.51 -3.68 25.57
CA PRO A 336 -24.85 -3.52 25.00
C PRO A 336 -25.37 -2.10 25.21
N ALA A 337 -26.23 -1.62 24.31
CA ALA A 337 -26.80 -0.26 24.39
C ALA A 337 -27.56 0.00 25.72
N THR A 338 -28.04 -1.07 26.37
CA THR A 338 -28.72 -1.03 27.67
C THR A 338 -27.79 -1.05 28.88
N ALA A 339 -26.47 -1.07 28.68
CA ALA A 339 -25.49 -1.10 29.75
C ALA A 339 -25.54 0.18 30.60
N THR A 340 -25.32 0.04 31.90
CA THR A 340 -25.25 1.18 32.82
C THR A 340 -24.04 2.08 32.51
N PRO A 341 -24.09 3.39 32.81
CA PRO A 341 -22.96 4.29 32.60
C PRO A 341 -21.65 3.81 33.25
N LYS A 342 -21.74 3.18 34.43
CA LYS A 342 -20.59 2.59 35.13
C LYS A 342 -19.98 1.41 34.36
N ALA A 343 -20.81 0.57 33.75
CA ALA A 343 -20.35 -0.54 32.94
C ALA A 343 -19.72 -0.05 31.62
N GLN A 344 -20.30 0.99 31.00
CA GLN A 344 -19.74 1.63 29.82
C GLN A 344 -18.36 2.23 30.09
N LEU A 345 -18.21 2.98 31.19
CA LEU A 345 -16.93 3.58 31.58
C LEU A 345 -15.87 2.52 31.91
N LYS A 346 -16.25 1.41 32.57
CA LYS A 346 -15.35 0.27 32.80
C LYS A 346 -14.88 -0.37 31.50
N ALA A 347 -15.80 -0.62 30.56
CA ALA A 347 -15.46 -1.18 29.25
C ALA A 347 -14.57 -0.24 28.42
N GLN A 348 -14.80 1.07 28.50
CA GLN A 348 -13.95 2.08 27.86
C GLN A 348 -12.54 2.07 28.46
N LYS A 349 -12.41 2.01 29.79
CA LYS A 349 -11.09 1.93 30.45
C LYS A 349 -10.33 0.66 30.07
N GLN A 350 -11.01 -0.49 30.05
CA GLN A 350 -10.41 -1.75 29.62
C GLN A 350 -9.98 -1.72 28.15
N ARG A 351 -10.78 -1.09 27.28
CA ARG A 351 -10.39 -0.88 25.88
C ARG A 351 -9.14 0.00 25.77
N ALA A 352 -9.12 1.13 26.46
CA ALA A 352 -7.97 2.03 26.43
C ALA A 352 -6.68 1.31 26.88
N GLN A 353 -6.78 0.48 27.92
CA GLN A 353 -5.66 -0.36 28.38
C GLN A 353 -5.21 -1.36 27.31
N ALA A 354 -6.14 -2.07 26.66
CA ALA A 354 -5.79 -3.01 25.58
C ALA A 354 -5.16 -2.31 24.37
N LEU A 355 -5.62 -1.10 24.02
CA LEU A 355 -5.12 -0.34 22.88
C LEU A 355 -3.82 0.43 23.16
N ALA A 356 -3.43 0.61 24.43
CA ALA A 356 -2.24 1.37 24.82
C ALA A 356 -0.92 0.81 24.26
N ALA A 357 -0.89 -0.49 23.92
CA ALA A 357 0.26 -1.11 23.27
C ALA A 357 0.50 -0.59 21.85
N LEU A 358 -0.55 -0.19 21.11
CA LEU A 358 -0.41 0.21 19.70
C LEU A 358 0.35 1.54 19.53
N PRO A 359 0.09 2.61 20.31
CA PRO A 359 0.93 3.78 20.31
C PRO A 359 2.39 3.49 20.67
N ARG A 360 2.66 2.65 21.70
CA ARG A 360 4.03 2.27 22.06
C ARG A 360 4.77 1.64 20.88
N ILE A 361 4.18 0.60 20.26
CA ILE A 361 4.74 -0.08 19.08
C ILE A 361 4.95 0.92 17.94
N ALA A 362 4.00 1.84 17.72
CA ALA A 362 4.12 2.86 16.70
C ALA A 362 5.26 3.86 16.99
N ALA A 363 5.52 4.21 18.25
CA ALA A 363 6.64 5.07 18.61
C ALA A 363 7.99 4.39 18.36
N GLU A 364 8.15 3.13 18.80
CA GLU A 364 9.35 2.32 18.59
C GLU A 364 9.64 2.16 17.07
N LEU A 365 8.63 1.75 16.30
CA LEU A 365 8.73 1.64 14.84
C LEU A 365 9.04 2.97 14.17
N PHE A 366 8.53 4.10 14.68
CA PHE A 366 8.82 5.40 14.10
C PHE A 366 10.30 5.77 14.22
N VAL A 367 10.96 5.34 15.30
CA VAL A 367 12.40 5.55 15.53
C VAL A 367 13.22 4.60 14.66
N GLU A 368 12.90 3.31 14.71
CA GLU A 368 13.74 2.25 14.13
C GLU A 368 13.51 2.01 12.64
N ALA A 369 12.27 2.21 12.16
CA ALA A 369 11.91 1.87 10.80
C ALA A 369 12.12 3.02 9.81
N SER A 370 12.11 2.66 8.52
CA SER A 370 12.17 3.59 7.40
C SER A 370 11.03 3.33 6.41
N GLY A 371 10.86 4.23 5.43
CA GLY A 371 9.91 4.06 4.34
C GLY A 371 8.47 3.86 4.82
N LEU A 372 7.79 2.85 4.26
CA LEU A 372 6.37 2.61 4.51
C LEU A 372 6.06 2.34 5.99
N ALA A 373 6.88 1.54 6.68
CA ALA A 373 6.65 1.20 8.08
C ALA A 373 6.68 2.44 8.98
N LYS A 374 7.66 3.34 8.76
CA LYS A 374 7.76 4.62 9.49
C LYS A 374 6.54 5.51 9.26
N GLU A 375 6.05 5.61 8.03
CA GLU A 375 4.88 6.44 7.73
C GLU A 375 3.59 5.86 8.32
N ALA A 376 3.43 4.54 8.28
CA ALA A 376 2.30 3.87 8.92
C ALA A 376 2.34 4.01 10.46
N ALA A 377 3.53 3.89 11.04
CA ALA A 377 3.77 4.12 12.47
C ALA A 377 3.45 5.56 12.87
N ARG A 378 3.88 6.55 12.07
CA ARG A 378 3.54 7.97 12.28
C ARG A 378 2.02 8.20 12.28
N ALA A 379 1.30 7.58 11.34
CA ALA A 379 -0.15 7.70 11.26
C ALA A 379 -0.84 7.04 12.46
N ALA A 380 -0.37 5.84 12.86
CA ALA A 380 -0.85 5.13 14.03
C ALA A 380 -0.64 5.94 15.32
N TRP A 381 0.57 6.45 15.56
CA TRP A 381 0.88 7.28 16.72
C TRP A 381 -0.06 8.49 16.83
N ARG A 382 -0.27 9.21 15.71
CA ARG A 382 -1.11 10.40 15.70
C ARG A 382 -2.58 10.08 16.02
N GLU A 383 -3.14 9.05 15.39
CA GLU A 383 -4.58 8.74 15.52
C GLU A 383 -4.91 7.94 16.79
N LEU A 384 -3.93 7.23 17.36
CA LEU A 384 -4.09 6.42 18.56
C LEU A 384 -3.49 7.08 19.81
N GLY A 385 -2.94 8.28 19.70
CA GLY A 385 -2.26 8.98 20.80
C GLY A 385 -3.14 9.22 22.04
N GLU A 386 -4.46 9.19 21.90
CA GLU A 386 -5.39 9.25 23.05
C GLU A 386 -5.34 8.01 23.96
N PHE A 387 -4.81 6.90 23.45
CA PHE A 387 -4.65 5.64 24.21
C PHE A 387 -3.25 5.49 24.82
N THR A 388 -2.33 6.42 24.57
CA THR A 388 -0.96 6.33 25.07
C THR A 388 -0.93 6.35 26.60
N SER A 389 -0.21 5.41 27.21
CA SER A 389 -0.01 5.38 28.66
C SER A 389 0.96 6.48 29.12
N GLU A 390 0.81 6.95 30.35
CA GLU A 390 1.75 7.91 30.97
C GLU A 390 3.18 7.35 30.96
N GLU A 391 3.37 6.06 31.29
CA GLU A 391 4.66 5.37 31.22
C GLU A 391 5.34 5.46 29.84
N THR A 392 4.56 5.36 28.76
CA THR A 392 5.11 5.51 27.39
C THR A 392 5.54 6.95 27.13
N LEU A 393 4.78 7.94 27.62
CA LEU A 393 5.14 9.36 27.49
C LEU A 393 6.38 9.71 28.30
N ASP A 394 6.46 9.21 29.53
CA ASP A 394 7.60 9.44 30.43
C ASP A 394 8.88 8.86 29.82
N GLY A 395 8.86 7.61 29.36
CA GLY A 395 10.02 6.99 28.70
C GLY A 395 10.45 7.70 27.41
N LEU A 396 9.51 8.20 26.60
CA LEU A 396 9.83 9.03 25.44
C LEU A 396 10.44 10.39 25.83
N CYS A 397 9.97 11.00 26.92
CA CYS A 397 10.51 12.26 27.41
C CYS A 397 11.92 12.10 27.98
N GLU A 398 12.17 11.02 28.73
CA GLU A 398 13.50 10.66 29.25
C GLU A 398 14.51 10.47 28.11
N SER A 399 14.13 9.71 27.07
CA SER A 399 14.97 9.50 25.87
C SER A 399 15.37 10.81 25.17
N VAL A 400 14.49 11.81 25.15
CA VAL A 400 14.79 13.13 24.55
C VAL A 400 15.70 13.96 25.45
N GLN A 401 15.58 13.86 26.77
CA GLN A 401 16.42 14.60 27.71
C GLN A 401 17.86 14.09 27.70
N ASP A 402 18.05 12.77 27.71
CA ASP A 402 19.38 12.15 27.67
C ASP A 402 20.14 12.45 26.36
N SER A 403 19.42 12.73 25.27
CA SER A 403 20.04 13.11 23.99
C SER A 403 20.72 14.49 24.00
N LYS A 404 20.44 15.35 24.99
CA LYS A 404 21.04 16.69 25.11
C LYS A 404 22.34 16.72 25.90
N ASP A 405 22.61 15.71 26.73
CA ASP A 405 23.80 15.67 27.59
C ASP A 405 25.01 14.98 26.93
N GLY A 406 24.87 14.48 25.69
CA GLY A 406 25.92 13.78 24.94
C GLY A 406 26.73 14.63 23.94
N ALA A 407 26.56 15.96 23.88
CA ALA A 407 27.24 16.84 22.92
C ALA A 407 28.24 17.81 23.57
N ALA A 408 28.91 17.37 24.64
CA ALA A 408 30.06 18.05 25.24
C ALA A 408 31.23 17.06 25.39
N GLU A 409 31.64 16.43 24.28
CA GLU A 409 33.00 15.87 24.24
C GLU A 409 33.98 17.02 23.98
N GLU A 410 34.79 17.26 25.00
CA GLU A 410 35.93 18.15 25.04
C GLU A 410 36.81 17.97 23.80
N ALA A 411 37.01 19.04 23.05
CA ALA A 411 38.12 19.12 22.11
C ALA A 411 39.42 19.03 22.94
N PRO A 412 40.37 18.13 22.62
CA PRO A 412 41.68 18.20 23.24
C PRO A 412 42.37 19.48 22.72
N GLU A 413 42.47 20.48 23.58
CA GLU A 413 43.43 21.56 23.44
C GLU A 413 44.84 20.94 23.45
N GLY A 414 45.39 20.72 22.26
CA GLY A 414 46.81 20.51 22.09
C GLY A 414 47.51 21.85 22.28
N GLU A 415 48.01 22.10 23.49
CA GLU A 415 49.01 23.14 23.73
C GLU A 415 50.37 22.71 23.16
N GLU A 416 50.99 23.66 22.47
CA GLU A 416 52.34 23.64 21.93
C GLU A 416 53.39 23.68 23.05
N GLU A 417 54.39 22.79 23.02
CA GLU A 417 55.84 23.09 22.94
C GLU A 417 56.69 21.80 22.85
#